data_AF-A0A968UHN0-F1
#
_entry.id   AF-A0A968UHN0-F1
#
_cell.length_a   1.000
_cell.length_b   1.000
_cell.length_c   1.000
_cell.angle_alpha   90.00
_cell.angle_beta   90.00
_cell.angle_gamma   90.00
#
_symmetry.space_group_name_H-M   'P 1'
#
loop_
_entity.id
_entity.type
_entity.pdbx_description
1 polymer ?
#
loop_
_entity_poly.entity_id
_entity_poly.type
_entity_poly.pdbx_seq_one_letter_code
_entity_poly.pdbx_strand_id
1 'polypeptide(L)'
;MQVNGKLASKQELKLASKPQQLTLATPKSSQPEVRRFDKYRGAALGMVSTESFPAVVGTADAMLKAADVFLVGYEKTGSGHCTAIVRGGIADVRMAVEAGVHTAQNFGQYVSSTLIPRP
;
A
#
# COMPACT_ATOMS: atom_id res chain seq x y z
N MET A 1 -31.06 27.29 -62.67
CA MET A 1 -30.67 27.55 -61.27
C MET A 1 -31.03 26.29 -60.48
N GLN A 2 -30.03 25.47 -60.15
CA GLN A 2 -30.21 24.15 -59.53
C GLN A 2 -30.39 24.30 -58.02
N VAL A 3 -31.42 23.65 -57.45
CA VAL A 3 -31.48 23.23 -56.04
C VAL A 3 -32.44 22.04 -55.95
N ASN A 4 -31.94 20.83 -56.21
CA ASN A 4 -32.72 19.60 -56.08
C ASN A 4 -32.48 18.95 -54.72
N GLY A 5 -33.60 18.76 -54.01
CA GLY A 5 -33.69 18.21 -52.67
C GLY A 5 -33.12 16.80 -52.56
N LYS A 6 -32.33 16.63 -51.50
CA LYS A 6 -31.69 15.39 -51.07
C LYS A 6 -32.77 14.39 -50.60
N LEU A 7 -33.17 13.48 -51.47
CA LEU A 7 -33.86 12.24 -51.07
C LEU A 7 -32.78 11.21 -50.70
N ALA A 8 -32.45 11.16 -49.41
CA ALA A 8 -31.75 10.01 -48.84
C ALA A 8 -32.79 9.06 -48.21
N SER A 9 -32.70 7.82 -48.65
CA SER A 9 -33.49 6.64 -48.34
C SER A 9 -33.73 6.37 -46.85
N LYS A 10 -34.88 5.74 -46.56
CA LYS A 10 -35.41 5.30 -45.25
C LYS A 10 -34.55 4.27 -44.48
N GLN A 11 -33.28 4.55 -44.18
CA GLN A 11 -32.42 3.62 -43.40
C GLN A 11 -31.75 4.20 -42.14
N GLU A 12 -32.11 5.41 -41.69
CA GLU A 12 -31.51 6.04 -40.49
C GLU A 12 -32.45 6.14 -39.27
N LEU A 13 -33.31 5.14 -39.04
CA LEU A 13 -34.05 5.09 -37.76
C LEU A 13 -34.20 3.65 -37.27
N LYS A 14 -33.10 3.08 -36.77
CA LYS A 14 -33.15 2.10 -35.68
C LYS A 14 -31.89 2.22 -34.81
N LEU A 15 -32.05 3.12 -33.86
CA LEU A 15 -31.42 3.19 -32.55
C LEU A 15 -31.33 1.79 -31.91
N ALA A 16 -30.12 1.28 -31.73
CA ALA A 16 -29.69 0.44 -30.60
C ALA A 16 -28.17 0.24 -30.71
N SER A 17 -27.46 1.30 -30.36
CA SER A 17 -26.03 1.28 -30.03
C SER A 17 -25.77 0.19 -28.98
N LYS A 18 -25.19 -0.94 -29.40
CA LYS A 18 -24.48 -1.81 -28.46
C LYS A 18 -23.49 -0.94 -27.69
N PRO A 19 -23.43 -0.97 -26.35
CA PRO A 19 -22.39 -0.26 -25.63
C PRO A 19 -21.06 -0.88 -26.04
N GLN A 20 -20.27 -0.15 -26.83
CA GLN A 20 -18.85 -0.43 -26.94
C GLN A 20 -18.29 -0.19 -25.55
N GLN A 21 -18.01 -1.27 -24.84
CA GLN A 21 -17.29 -1.22 -23.59
C GLN A 21 -15.94 -0.59 -23.91
N LEU A 22 -15.77 0.68 -23.53
CA LEU A 22 -14.49 1.37 -23.55
C LEU A 22 -13.62 0.67 -22.50
N THR A 23 -13.00 -0.44 -22.89
CA THR A 23 -11.97 -1.09 -22.09
C THR A 23 -10.79 -0.13 -22.08
N LEU A 24 -10.72 0.70 -21.05
CA LEU A 24 -9.51 1.41 -20.68
C LEU A 24 -8.41 0.35 -20.60
N ALA A 25 -7.48 0.38 -21.55
CA ALA A 25 -6.30 -0.44 -21.48
C ALA A 25 -5.59 -0.07 -20.18
N THR A 26 -5.72 -0.92 -19.16
CA THR A 26 -4.90 -0.83 -17.97
C THR A 26 -3.45 -0.87 -18.46
N PRO A 27 -2.62 0.15 -18.17
CA PRO A 27 -1.22 0.08 -18.56
C PRO A 27 -0.65 -1.16 -17.90
N LYS A 28 -0.30 -2.16 -18.71
CA LYS A 28 0.42 -3.35 -18.29
C LYS A 28 1.76 -2.83 -17.80
N SER A 29 1.89 -2.66 -16.48
CA SER A 29 3.10 -2.13 -15.85
C SER A 29 4.28 -2.94 -16.33
N SER A 30 5.10 -2.36 -17.20
CA SER A 30 6.32 -2.95 -17.77
C SER A 30 7.46 -3.03 -16.76
N GLN A 31 7.15 -3.02 -15.46
CA GLN A 31 8.14 -3.27 -14.44
C GLN A 31 8.43 -4.77 -14.43
N PRO A 32 9.71 -5.20 -14.44
CA PRO A 32 10.02 -6.60 -14.26
C PRO A 32 9.40 -7.01 -12.92
N GLU A 33 8.65 -8.11 -12.89
CA GLU A 33 8.18 -8.73 -11.67
C GLU A 33 9.40 -9.23 -10.89
N VAL A 34 10.09 -8.31 -10.21
CA VAL A 34 11.18 -8.64 -9.29
C VAL A 34 10.56 -9.61 -8.30
N ARG A 35 11.05 -10.85 -8.30
CA ARG A 35 10.52 -11.93 -7.46
C ARG A 35 10.35 -11.37 -6.06
N ARG A 36 9.13 -11.37 -5.52
CA ARG A 36 8.79 -10.70 -4.24
C ARG A 36 9.75 -11.03 -3.08
N PHE A 37 10.40 -12.18 -3.15
CA PHE A 37 11.41 -12.66 -2.21
C PHE A 37 12.76 -11.94 -2.28
N ASP A 38 13.19 -11.41 -3.43
CA ASP A 38 14.50 -10.76 -3.55
C ASP A 38 14.55 -9.39 -2.86
N LYS A 39 13.40 -8.72 -2.72
CA LYS A 39 13.31 -7.37 -2.14
C LYS A 39 13.79 -7.26 -0.69
N TYR A 40 13.75 -8.35 0.07
CA TYR A 40 14.08 -8.34 1.51
C TYR A 40 15.17 -9.34 1.92
N ARG A 41 15.90 -9.93 0.96
CA ARG A 41 17.00 -10.86 1.28
C ARG A 41 18.06 -10.16 2.12
N GLY A 42 18.31 -10.67 3.32
CA GLY A 42 19.30 -10.11 4.24
C GLY A 42 18.88 -8.83 4.95
N ALA A 43 17.67 -8.30 4.73
CA ALA A 43 17.15 -7.15 5.46
C ALA A 43 16.71 -7.54 6.87
N ALA A 44 17.01 -6.70 7.86
CA ALA A 44 16.52 -6.87 9.22
C ALA A 44 15.00 -6.66 9.30
N LEU A 45 14.39 -7.17 10.36
CA LEU A 45 12.95 -7.07 10.66
C LEU A 45 12.75 -6.33 11.97
N GLY A 46 11.86 -5.34 11.97
CA GLY A 46 11.43 -4.60 13.15
C GLY A 46 9.92 -4.68 13.31
N MET A 47 9.45 -4.85 14.54
CA MET A 47 8.04 -4.95 14.88
C MET A 47 7.71 -4.13 16.12
N VAL A 48 6.60 -3.40 16.09
CA VAL A 48 6.04 -2.70 17.27
C VAL A 48 4.53 -2.94 17.30
N SER A 49 4.03 -3.40 18.44
CA SER A 49 2.63 -3.75 18.65
C SER A 49 1.92 -2.76 19.56
N THR A 50 0.67 -2.43 19.21
CA THR A 50 -0.21 -1.53 19.95
C THR A 50 -1.58 -2.13 20.20
N GLU A 51 -2.35 -1.58 21.13
CA GLU A 51 -3.71 -2.04 21.49
C GLU A 51 -4.83 -1.60 20.54
N SER A 52 -4.54 -0.71 19.58
CA SER A 52 -5.52 -0.29 18.58
C SER A 52 -4.89 -0.04 17.21
N PHE A 53 -5.75 -0.05 16.18
CA PHE A 53 -5.34 0.26 14.81
C PHE A 53 -4.89 1.72 14.62
N PRO A 54 -5.57 2.77 15.13
CA PRO A 54 -5.06 4.14 15.00
C PRO A 54 -3.68 4.33 15.66
N ALA A 55 -3.44 3.70 16.80
CA ALA A 55 -2.14 3.74 17.46
C ALA A 55 -1.06 3.11 16.57
N VAL A 56 -1.32 1.95 15.96
CA VAL A 56 -0.34 1.29 15.08
C VAL A 56 0.00 2.13 13.85
N VAL A 57 -0.97 2.88 13.32
CA VAL A 57 -0.76 3.78 12.17
C VAL A 57 0.17 4.92 12.54
N GLY A 58 -0.06 5.59 13.69
CA GLY A 58 0.84 6.64 14.17
C GLY A 58 2.22 6.12 14.54
N THR A 59 2.31 4.91 15.12
CA THR A 59 3.57 4.23 15.38
C THR A 59 4.33 3.94 14.08
N ALA A 60 3.66 3.40 13.05
CA ALA A 60 4.28 3.14 11.76
C ALA A 60 4.80 4.42 11.08
N ASP A 61 4.05 5.52 11.15
CA ASP A 61 4.48 6.83 10.65
C ASP A 61 5.77 7.30 11.36
N ALA A 62 5.85 7.15 12.68
CA ALA A 62 7.05 7.49 13.44
C ALA A 62 8.25 6.62 13.06
N MET A 63 8.05 5.30 12.87
CA MET A 63 9.08 4.37 12.42
C MET A 63 9.65 4.78 11.05
N LEU A 64 8.78 5.11 10.09
CA LEU A 64 9.18 5.50 8.73
C LEU A 64 9.88 6.86 8.67
N LYS A 65 9.56 7.77 9.59
CA LYS A 65 10.20 9.10 9.67
C LYS A 65 11.57 9.06 10.34
N ALA A 66 11.83 8.05 11.17
CA ALA A 66 13.05 7.99 11.96
C ALA A 66 14.26 7.45 11.19
N ALA A 67 14.06 6.62 10.16
CA ALA A 67 15.14 5.97 9.43
C ALA A 67 14.71 5.48 8.04
N ASP A 68 15.68 5.05 7.22
CA ASP A 68 15.42 4.47 5.89
C ASP A 68 14.94 3.02 6.01
N VAL A 69 13.65 2.85 6.31
CA VAL A 69 12.99 1.55 6.43
C VAL A 69 11.71 1.52 5.59
N PHE A 70 11.33 0.32 5.17
CA PHE A 70 10.09 0.08 4.43
C PHE A 70 9.06 -0.58 5.33
N LEU A 71 7.85 -0.03 5.40
CA LEU A 71 6.69 -0.71 5.97
C LEU A 71 6.31 -1.86 5.04
N VAL A 72 6.42 -3.09 5.53
CA VAL A 72 5.98 -4.29 4.78
C VAL A 72 4.49 -4.49 4.93
N GLY A 73 3.96 -4.14 6.10
CA GLY A 73 2.55 -4.23 6.39
C GLY A 73 2.30 -4.07 7.88
N TYR A 74 1.10 -4.43 8.26
CA TYR A 74 0.69 -4.48 9.64
C TYR A 74 -0.19 -5.72 9.83
N GLU A 75 -0.11 -6.34 11.00
CA GLU A 75 -0.85 -7.55 11.32
C GLU A 75 -1.88 -7.26 12.42
N LYS A 76 -3.05 -7.90 12.35
CA LYS A 76 -4.10 -7.79 13.37
C LYS A 76 -4.30 -9.17 14.01
N THR A 77 -3.98 -9.31 15.29
CA THR A 77 -4.03 -10.61 15.97
C THR A 77 -5.33 -10.83 16.75
N GLY A 78 -6.19 -9.81 16.86
CA GLY A 78 -7.46 -9.86 17.60
C GLY A 78 -7.45 -8.97 18.85
N SER A 79 -8.62 -8.77 19.47
CA SER A 79 -8.78 -7.94 20.69
C SER A 79 -8.26 -6.50 20.59
N GLY A 80 -8.15 -5.96 19.38
CA GLY A 80 -7.60 -4.62 19.12
C GLY A 80 -6.09 -4.59 18.84
N HIS A 81 -5.37 -5.66 19.14
CA HIS A 81 -3.92 -5.71 18.95
C HIS A 81 -3.52 -5.63 17.47
N CYS A 82 -2.66 -4.67 17.18
CA CYS A 82 -2.15 -4.40 15.85
C CYS A 82 -0.63 -4.25 15.91
N THR A 83 0.09 -4.83 14.95
CA THR A 83 1.57 -4.79 14.89
C THR A 83 2.03 -4.15 13.59
N ALA A 84 2.84 -3.08 13.67
CA ALA A 84 3.54 -2.51 12.52
C ALA A 84 4.81 -3.33 12.23
N ILE A 85 5.07 -3.62 10.95
CA ILE A 85 6.19 -4.47 10.52
C ILE A 85 7.04 -3.74 9.48
N VAL A 86 8.31 -3.46 9.80
CA VAL A 86 9.25 -2.77 8.91
C VAL A 86 10.45 -3.65 8.55
N ARG A 87 11.07 -3.36 7.40
CA ARG A 87 12.33 -3.98 6.93
C ARG A 87 13.32 -2.91 6.51
N GLY A 88 14.62 -3.18 6.68
CA GLY A 88 15.69 -2.27 6.27
C GLY A 88 17.07 -2.75 6.74
N GLY A 89 18.03 -1.85 6.78
CA GLY A 89 19.34 -2.08 7.43
C GLY A 89 19.18 -2.27 8.94
N ILE A 90 20.09 -3.02 9.57
CA ILE A 90 20.01 -3.31 11.02
C ILE A 90 20.04 -2.03 11.88
N ALA A 91 20.85 -1.04 11.48
CA ALA A 91 20.93 0.24 12.17
C ALA A 91 19.61 1.03 12.00
N ASP A 92 19.10 1.12 10.77
CA ASP A 92 17.85 1.83 10.46
C ASP A 92 16.65 1.21 11.18
N VAL A 93 16.55 -0.12 11.16
CA VAL A 93 15.48 -0.85 11.86
C VAL A 93 15.55 -0.63 13.37
N ARG A 94 16.74 -0.52 13.97
CA ARG A 94 16.88 -0.20 15.40
C ARG A 94 16.34 1.19 15.71
N MET A 95 16.75 2.21 14.95
CA MET A 95 16.28 3.58 15.13
C MET A 95 14.77 3.70 14.91
N ALA A 96 14.25 3.04 13.88
CA ALA A 96 12.82 2.99 13.60
C ALA A 96 12.04 2.37 14.76
N VAL A 97 12.48 1.21 15.29
CA VAL A 97 11.82 0.55 16.42
C VAL A 97 11.84 1.41 17.68
N GLU A 98 12.97 2.06 18.00
CA GLU A 98 13.08 2.95 19.16
C GLU A 98 12.09 4.14 19.06
N ALA A 99 12.01 4.78 17.90
CA ALA A 99 11.04 5.86 17.65
C ALA A 99 9.58 5.35 17.73
N GLY A 100 9.30 4.20 17.14
CA GLY A 100 7.97 3.57 17.18
C GLY A 100 7.53 3.22 18.60
N VAL A 101 8.44 2.70 19.43
CA VAL A 101 8.20 2.42 20.85
C VAL A 101 7.85 3.71 21.60
N HIS A 102 8.62 4.77 21.40
CA HIS A 102 8.34 6.06 22.05
C HIS A 102 6.95 6.61 21.68
N THR A 103 6.59 6.57 20.39
CA THR A 103 5.26 6.99 19.94
C THR A 103 4.14 6.11 20.49
N ALA A 104 4.32 4.78 20.51
CA ALA A 104 3.34 3.86 21.09
C ALA A 104 3.12 4.10 22.60
N GLN A 105 4.21 4.40 23.32
CA GLN A 105 4.15 4.78 24.74
C GLN A 105 3.45 6.12 24.95
N ASN A 106 3.69 7.12 24.10
CA ASN A 106 2.99 8.40 24.14
C ASN A 106 1.48 8.27 23.90
N PHE A 107 1.05 7.28 23.10
CA PHE A 107 -0.36 6.93 22.95
C PHE A 107 -0.95 6.12 24.11
N GLY A 108 -0.12 5.70 25.08
CA GLY A 108 -0.53 4.85 26.20
C GLY A 108 -0.95 3.44 25.79
N GLN A 109 -0.49 2.95 24.63
CA GLN A 109 -0.98 1.72 23.99
C GLN A 109 0.14 0.79 23.55
N TYR A 110 1.36 0.97 24.07
CA TYR A 110 2.48 0.08 23.79
C TYR A 110 2.24 -1.32 24.37
N VAL A 111 2.37 -2.35 23.53
CA VAL A 111 2.25 -3.76 23.94
C VAL A 111 3.62 -4.43 23.94
N SER A 112 4.30 -4.42 22.79
CA SER A 112 5.60 -5.09 22.63
C SER A 112 6.37 -4.53 21.45
N SER A 113 7.68 -4.74 21.44
CA SER A 113 8.53 -4.50 20.27
C SER A 113 9.60 -5.59 20.15
N THR A 114 10.08 -5.80 18.93
CA THR A 114 11.13 -6.79 18.64
C THR A 114 11.91 -6.38 17.40
N LEU A 115 13.21 -6.68 17.43
CA LEU A 115 14.11 -6.51 16.30
C LEU A 115 14.81 -7.86 16.02
N ILE A 116 14.82 -8.28 14.77
CA ILE A 116 15.45 -9.52 14.30
C ILE A 116 16.45 -9.16 13.19
N PRO A 117 17.77 -9.25 13.44
CA PRO A 117 18.77 -8.81 12.47
C PRO A 117 18.83 -9.64 11.18
N ARG A 118 18.58 -10.96 11.28
CA ARG A 118 18.54 -11.89 10.14
C ARG A 118 17.40 -12.91 10.33
N PRO A 119 16.19 -12.57 9.88
CA PRO A 119 15.01 -13.43 9.95
C PRO A 119 14.98 -14.49 8.84
#